data_AF-A0A7C3J773-F1
#
_entry.id   AF-A0A7C3J773-F1
#
_cell.length_a   1.000
_cell.length_b   1.000
_cell.length_c   1.000
_cell.angle_alpha   90.00
_cell.angle_beta   90.00
_cell.angle_gamma   90.00
#
_symmetry.space_group_name_H-M   'P 1'
#
loop_
_entity.id
_entity.type
_entity.pdbx_description
1 polymer ?
#
loop_
_entity_poly.entity_id
_entity_poly.type
_entity_poly.pdbx_seq_one_letter_code
_entity_poly.pdbx_strand_id
1 'polypeptide(L)'
;MRSGFFSLELLYEHAKQDIAPPKGDGRGVKKHPAWSSYSRVRDQIMVEVPESTGWYVWLKASNSNDIEEIRYVGKTTKNQIASLRARLYDHFKRERYSFWVKGKFSGCTHVIWVADENLSNEQVENVERYLIQWFKPTNNKRRAKPKGDLKLAEEVKNIFETLFTSVRS
;
A
#
# COMPACT_ATOMS: atom_id res chain seq x y z
N MET A 1 -12.15 -13.86 2.21
CA MET A 1 -11.13 -12.79 2.22
C MET A 1 -10.14 -12.95 3.37
N ARG A 2 -8.86 -12.71 3.10
CA ARG A 2 -7.80 -12.50 4.10
C ARG A 2 -7.47 -11.02 4.16
N SER A 3 -7.04 -10.51 5.30
CA SER A 3 -6.66 -9.10 5.43
C SER A 3 -5.60 -8.91 6.50
N GLY A 4 -4.88 -7.79 6.44
CA GLY A 4 -3.86 -7.45 7.42
C GLY A 4 -3.26 -6.09 7.16
N PHE A 5 -2.27 -5.73 7.97
CA PHE A 5 -1.51 -4.49 7.82
C PHE A 5 -0.06 -4.69 8.25
N PHE A 6 0.80 -3.76 7.87
CA PHE A 6 2.16 -3.67 8.39
C PHE A 6 2.59 -2.20 8.52
N SER A 7 3.46 -1.93 9.49
CA SER A 7 4.09 -0.63 9.69
C SER A 7 5.25 -0.42 8.71
N LEU A 8 5.45 0.82 8.30
CA LEU A 8 6.57 1.29 7.48
C LEU A 8 7.72 1.82 8.33
N GLU A 9 7.60 1.81 9.66
CA GLU A 9 8.59 2.34 10.60
C GLU A 9 10.00 1.81 10.33
N LEU A 10 10.17 0.49 10.20
CA LEU A 10 11.47 -0.11 9.91
C LEU A 10 12.12 0.43 8.64
N LEU A 11 11.32 0.80 7.62
CA LEU A 11 11.84 1.41 6.39
C LEU A 11 12.27 2.86 6.60
N TYR A 12 11.56 3.63 7.43
CA TYR A 12 11.97 4.98 7.80
C TYR A 12 13.19 4.99 8.71
N GLU A 13 13.26 4.09 9.69
CA GLU A 13 14.44 3.94 10.55
C GLU A 13 15.66 3.55 9.72
N HIS A 14 15.50 2.62 8.76
CA HIS A 14 16.55 2.34 7.78
C HIS A 14 16.94 3.59 6.98
N ALA A 15 15.97 4.35 6.48
CA ALA A 15 16.26 5.54 5.68
C ALA A 15 16.97 6.65 6.46
N LYS A 16 16.67 6.82 7.76
CA LYS A 16 17.30 7.81 8.65
C LYS A 16 18.79 7.55 8.89
N GLN A 17 19.26 6.30 8.75
CA GLN A 17 20.67 5.95 8.91
C GLN A 17 21.55 6.48 7.76
N ASP A 18 20.95 6.81 6.62
CA ASP A 18 21.64 7.37 5.44
C ASP A 18 21.34 8.88 5.34
N ILE A 19 22.38 9.72 5.45
CA ILE A 19 22.27 11.22 5.45
C ILE A 19 21.60 11.76 4.16
N ALA A 20 21.65 11.02 3.06
CA ALA A 20 21.02 11.38 1.79
C ALA A 20 20.50 10.14 1.06
N PRO A 21 19.44 10.28 0.24
CA PRO A 21 19.00 9.18 -0.61
C PRO A 21 20.17 8.71 -1.47
N PRO A 22 20.43 7.39 -1.56
CA PRO A 22 21.53 6.90 -2.37
C PRO A 22 21.39 7.38 -3.83
N LYS A 23 22.45 8.01 -4.36
CA LYS A 23 22.49 8.42 -5.77
C LYS A 23 22.39 7.19 -6.67
N GLY A 24 21.54 7.26 -7.70
CA GLY A 24 21.37 6.20 -8.70
C GLY A 24 20.01 5.49 -8.61
N ASP A 25 19.20 5.70 -9.63
CA ASP A 25 17.82 5.22 -9.81
C ASP A 25 17.69 3.69 -10.00
N GLY A 26 18.78 2.94 -9.85
CA GLY A 26 18.78 1.49 -10.06
C GLY A 26 18.92 1.06 -11.52
N ARG A 27 19.26 1.96 -12.47
CA ARG A 27 19.72 1.58 -13.81
C ARG A 27 21.13 2.13 -14.05
N GLY A 28 22.13 1.29 -13.80
CA GLY A 28 23.52 1.55 -14.21
C GLY A 28 24.46 2.12 -13.14
N VAL A 29 23.99 2.43 -11.93
CA VAL A 29 24.88 2.78 -10.81
C VAL A 29 25.21 1.52 -10.00
N LYS A 30 26.47 1.35 -9.59
CA LYS A 30 26.92 0.27 -8.68
C LYS A 30 25.91 0.14 -7.53
N LYS A 31 25.45 -1.09 -7.25
CA LYS A 31 24.47 -1.38 -6.17
C LYS A 31 24.93 -0.70 -4.88
N HIS A 32 24.31 0.42 -4.52
CA HIS A 32 24.58 1.07 -3.25
C HIS A 32 24.17 0.10 -2.12
N PRO A 33 25.01 -0.15 -1.11
CA PRO A 33 24.71 -1.11 -0.03
C PRO A 33 23.35 -0.86 0.65
N ALA A 34 22.97 0.41 0.82
CA ALA A 34 21.65 0.81 1.33
C ALA A 34 20.46 0.17 0.57
N TRP A 35 20.58 -0.10 -0.74
CA TRP A 35 19.52 -0.75 -1.50
C TRP A 35 19.36 -2.24 -1.18
N SER A 36 20.46 -2.90 -0.83
CA SER A 36 20.42 -4.30 -0.39
C SER A 36 19.77 -4.41 0.98
N SER A 37 20.19 -3.55 1.93
CA SER A 37 19.59 -3.50 3.27
C SER A 37 18.11 -3.10 3.23
N TYR A 38 17.75 -2.09 2.44
CA TYR A 38 16.36 -1.71 2.18
C TYR A 38 15.52 -2.89 1.67
N SER A 39 16.07 -3.65 0.71
CA SER A 39 15.35 -4.81 0.14
C SER A 39 15.08 -5.87 1.20
N ARG A 40 16.04 -6.13 2.11
CA ARG A 40 15.86 -7.06 3.22
C ARG A 40 14.76 -6.61 4.19
N VAL A 41 14.73 -5.33 4.57
CA VAL A 41 13.69 -4.78 5.46
C VAL A 41 12.32 -4.84 4.79
N ARG A 42 12.23 -4.48 3.50
CA ARG A 42 11.01 -4.59 2.71
C ARG A 42 10.50 -6.03 2.68
N ASP A 43 11.38 -7.00 2.43
CA ASP A 43 10.98 -8.40 2.34
C ASP A 43 10.46 -8.94 3.68
N GLN A 44 11.04 -8.48 4.79
CA GLN A 44 10.57 -8.79 6.14
C GLN A 44 9.13 -8.30 6.39
N ILE A 45 8.81 -7.05 6.05
CA ILE A 45 7.47 -6.50 6.30
C ILE A 45 6.40 -7.02 5.33
N MET A 46 6.81 -7.54 4.17
CA MET A 46 5.90 -8.02 3.12
C MET A 46 5.57 -9.52 3.19
N VAL A 47 6.16 -10.26 4.15
CA VAL A 47 6.03 -11.72 4.24
C VAL A 47 4.57 -12.17 4.34
N GLU A 48 3.74 -11.44 5.09
CA GLU A 48 2.33 -11.78 5.32
C GLU A 48 1.39 -11.39 4.16
N VAL A 49 1.85 -10.58 3.21
CA VAL A 49 1.01 -10.13 2.08
C VAL A 49 0.78 -11.29 1.12
N PRO A 50 -0.45 -11.70 0.81
CA PRO A 50 -0.70 -12.87 -0.03
C PRO A 50 -0.38 -12.63 -1.52
N GLU A 51 -0.07 -13.74 -2.22
CA GLU A 51 0.05 -13.80 -3.69
C GLU A 51 -1.32 -13.92 -4.37
N SER A 52 -2.26 -13.02 -4.06
CA SER A 52 -3.61 -13.05 -4.61
C SER A 52 -4.08 -11.67 -5.07
N THR A 53 -5.24 -11.62 -5.72
CA THR A 53 -5.94 -10.37 -6.04
C THR A 53 -6.50 -9.69 -4.80
N GLY A 54 -6.79 -8.40 -4.91
CA GLY A 54 -7.40 -7.62 -3.84
C GLY A 54 -7.06 -6.14 -3.90
N TRP A 55 -7.13 -5.48 -2.74
CA TRP A 55 -6.95 -4.04 -2.58
C TRP A 55 -5.97 -3.73 -1.45
N TYR A 56 -5.40 -2.53 -1.50
CA TYR A 56 -4.52 -2.02 -0.45
C TYR A 56 -4.68 -0.51 -0.28
N VAL A 57 -4.36 -0.05 0.92
CA VAL A 57 -4.41 1.35 1.34
C VAL A 57 -3.08 1.75 1.93
N TRP A 58 -2.53 2.85 1.45
CA TRP A 58 -1.41 3.56 2.08
C TRP A 58 -1.98 4.70 2.92
N LEU A 59 -1.58 4.78 4.18
CA LEU A 59 -2.11 5.78 5.10
C LEU A 59 -1.02 6.34 6.01
N LYS A 60 -1.31 7.52 6.57
CA LYS A 60 -0.57 8.13 7.67
C LYS A 60 -1.44 8.05 8.92
N ALA A 61 -0.89 7.41 9.94
CA ALA A 61 -1.40 7.43 11.29
C ALA A 61 -0.53 8.37 12.15
N SER A 62 -1.13 9.02 13.13
CA SER A 62 -0.46 9.86 14.12
C SER A 62 0.32 8.98 15.13
N ASN A 63 1.06 9.62 16.04
CA ASN A 63 1.65 8.92 17.19
C ASN A 63 0.60 8.44 18.21
N SER A 64 -0.58 9.08 18.23
CA SER A 64 -1.77 8.56 18.94
C SER A 64 -2.50 7.48 18.12
N ASN A 65 -1.88 7.04 17.02
CA ASN A 65 -2.31 5.91 16.23
C ASN A 65 -3.64 6.17 15.48
N ASP A 66 -4.15 7.42 15.53
CA ASP A 66 -5.29 7.92 14.76
C ASP A 66 -4.96 8.05 13.27
N ILE A 67 -5.90 7.71 12.41
CA ILE A 67 -5.72 7.87 10.96
C ILE A 67 -5.83 9.36 10.61
N GLU A 68 -4.69 9.99 10.34
CA GLU A 68 -4.62 11.39 9.90
C GLU A 68 -4.97 11.53 8.42
N GLU A 69 -4.53 10.58 7.60
CA GLU A 69 -4.67 10.67 6.15
C GLU A 69 -4.66 9.31 5.48
N ILE A 70 -5.61 9.09 4.57
CA ILE A 70 -5.53 8.02 3.58
C ILE A 70 -4.85 8.60 2.34
N ARG A 71 -3.66 8.12 2.00
CA ARG A 71 -2.84 8.68 0.92
C ARG A 71 -3.14 8.05 -0.42
N TYR A 72 -3.36 6.74 -0.46
CA TYR A 72 -3.59 6.04 -1.72
C TYR A 72 -4.37 4.76 -1.52
N VAL A 73 -5.32 4.49 -2.42
CA VAL A 73 -6.00 3.20 -2.57
C VAL A 73 -5.55 2.58 -3.88
N GLY A 74 -5.19 1.30 -3.86
CA GLY A 74 -4.84 0.56 -5.06
C GLY A 74 -5.43 -0.84 -5.09
N LYS A 75 -5.29 -1.50 -6.23
CA LYS A 75 -5.84 -2.83 -6.50
C LYS A 75 -4.87 -3.73 -7.25
N THR A 76 -5.21 -5.01 -7.32
CA THR A 76 -4.59 -6.01 -8.20
C THR A 76 -5.64 -6.94 -8.80
N THR A 77 -5.51 -7.22 -10.09
CA THR A 77 -6.42 -8.06 -10.89
C THR A 77 -5.64 -9.21 -11.52
N LYS A 78 -6.33 -10.32 -11.86
CA LYS A 78 -5.68 -11.57 -12.34
C LYS A 78 -4.83 -11.37 -13.60
N ASN A 79 -5.10 -10.34 -14.40
CA ASN A 79 -4.53 -10.17 -15.75
C ASN A 79 -3.55 -8.99 -15.89
N GLN A 80 -3.34 -8.14 -14.86
CA GLN A 80 -2.46 -6.97 -14.97
C GLN A 80 -1.17 -7.11 -14.17
N ILE A 81 -1.25 -7.58 -12.92
CA ILE A 81 -0.12 -7.71 -12.00
C ILE A 81 -0.36 -8.97 -11.18
N ALA A 82 0.65 -9.83 -11.07
CA ALA A 82 0.52 -11.20 -10.59
C ALA A 82 -0.20 -11.34 -9.24
N SER A 83 -0.06 -10.35 -8.34
CA SER A 83 -0.67 -10.37 -7.00
C SER A 83 -0.54 -9.03 -6.26
N LEU A 84 -1.21 -8.91 -5.10
CA LEU A 84 -1.00 -7.87 -4.10
C LEU A 84 0.48 -7.74 -3.71
N ARG A 85 1.15 -8.84 -3.37
CA ARG A 85 2.57 -8.82 -3.00
C ARG A 85 3.42 -8.28 -4.15
N ALA A 86 3.24 -8.77 -5.37
CA ALA A 86 3.98 -8.29 -6.54
C ALA A 86 3.74 -6.80 -6.81
N ARG A 87 2.50 -6.30 -6.67
CA ARG A 87 2.20 -4.88 -6.86
C ARG A 87 2.80 -4.01 -5.78
N LEU A 88 2.67 -4.38 -4.51
CA LEU A 88 3.30 -3.64 -3.44
C LEU A 88 4.83 -3.62 -3.60
N TYR A 89 5.42 -4.73 -4.04
CA TYR A 89 6.86 -4.81 -4.32
C TYR A 89 7.30 -3.81 -5.40
N ASP A 90 6.54 -3.69 -6.49
CA ASP A 90 6.79 -2.69 -7.54
C ASP A 90 6.68 -1.26 -6.99
N HIS A 91 5.70 -0.99 -6.12
CA HIS A 91 5.59 0.30 -5.44
C HIS A 91 6.81 0.58 -4.56
N PHE A 92 7.22 -0.34 -3.70
CA PHE A 92 8.43 -0.17 -2.89
C PHE A 92 9.68 0.03 -3.76
N LYS A 93 9.82 -0.71 -4.85
CA LYS A 93 10.97 -0.57 -5.75
C LYS A 93 11.02 0.79 -6.43
N ARG A 94 9.89 1.27 -6.96
CA ARG A 94 9.82 2.54 -7.73
C ARG A 94 9.84 3.76 -6.82
N GLU A 95 9.14 3.67 -5.69
CA GLU A 95 8.87 4.79 -4.80
C GLU A 95 9.76 4.76 -3.55
N ARG A 96 10.78 3.90 -3.47
CA ARG A 96 11.73 3.81 -2.35
C ARG A 96 12.31 5.17 -1.93
N TYR A 97 12.48 6.10 -2.86
CA TYR A 97 12.95 7.45 -2.52
C TYR A 97 12.00 8.22 -1.60
N SER A 98 10.71 7.87 -1.56
CA SER A 98 9.71 8.50 -0.70
C SER A 98 10.02 8.36 0.80
N PHE A 99 10.91 7.44 1.19
CA PHE A 99 11.37 7.30 2.58
C PHE A 99 12.46 8.32 2.96
N TRP A 100 13.14 8.92 1.98
CA TRP A 100 14.18 9.94 2.19
C TRP A 100 13.72 11.35 1.82
N VAL A 101 12.83 11.49 0.84
CA VAL A 101 12.39 12.79 0.32
C VAL A 101 10.88 12.83 0.11
N LYS A 102 10.33 14.03 -0.09
CA LYS A 102 8.91 14.22 -0.41
C LYS A 102 8.58 13.49 -1.72
N GLY A 103 7.55 12.66 -1.68
CA GLY A 103 7.14 11.79 -2.78
C GLY A 103 5.72 11.26 -2.58
N LYS A 104 5.27 10.38 -3.48
CA LYS A 104 3.88 9.89 -3.49
C LYS A 104 3.49 9.18 -2.20
N PHE A 105 4.41 8.45 -1.57
CA PHE A 105 4.12 7.71 -0.34
C PHE A 105 4.87 8.26 0.88
N SER A 106 5.51 9.42 0.74
CA SER A 106 6.23 10.07 1.82
C SER A 106 5.29 10.36 2.99
N GLY A 107 5.72 10.08 4.21
CA GLY A 107 4.94 10.22 5.43
C GLY A 107 3.83 9.19 5.63
N CYS A 108 3.60 8.22 4.72
CA CYS A 108 2.75 7.07 5.05
C CYS A 108 3.41 6.29 6.19
N THR A 109 2.65 5.82 7.17
CA THR A 109 3.16 5.01 8.28
C THR A 109 2.75 3.55 8.16
N HIS A 110 1.67 3.25 7.44
CA HIS A 110 1.15 1.88 7.31
C HIS A 110 0.68 1.58 5.90
N VAL A 111 0.68 0.29 5.58
CA VAL A 111 -0.07 -0.29 4.46
C VAL A 111 -1.05 -1.31 5.01
N ILE A 112 -2.32 -1.18 4.64
CA ILE A 112 -3.38 -2.15 4.94
C ILE A 112 -3.79 -2.84 3.64
N TRP A 113 -4.12 -4.12 3.71
CA TRP A 113 -4.52 -4.89 2.53
C TRP A 113 -5.70 -5.83 2.84
N VAL A 114 -6.49 -6.09 1.79
CA VAL A 114 -7.59 -7.07 1.77
C VAL A 114 -7.46 -7.88 0.49
N ALA A 115 -7.49 -9.20 0.63
CA ALA A 115 -7.09 -10.15 -0.39
C ALA A 115 -8.11 -11.28 -0.55
N ASP A 116 -8.43 -11.62 -1.79
CA ASP A 116 -9.29 -12.76 -2.11
C ASP A 116 -9.01 -13.26 -3.53
N GLU A 117 -8.83 -14.57 -3.67
CA GLU A 117 -8.46 -15.25 -4.93
C GLU A 117 -9.66 -15.50 -5.85
N ASN A 118 -10.88 -15.43 -5.30
CA ASN A 118 -12.11 -15.77 -6.02
C ASN A 118 -12.76 -14.55 -6.69
N LEU A 119 -12.14 -13.38 -6.59
CA LEU A 119 -12.66 -12.16 -7.18
C LEU A 119 -12.53 -12.15 -8.71
N SER A 120 -13.60 -11.71 -9.37
CA SER A 120 -13.54 -11.31 -10.77
C SER A 120 -12.83 -9.95 -10.90
N ASN A 121 -12.23 -9.68 -12.06
CA ASN A 121 -11.58 -8.39 -12.30
C ASN A 121 -12.57 -7.23 -12.14
N GLU A 122 -13.82 -7.41 -12.58
CA GLU A 122 -14.87 -6.39 -12.46
C GLU A 122 -15.19 -6.08 -10.99
N GLN A 123 -15.31 -7.09 -10.13
CA GLN A 123 -15.49 -6.91 -8.69
C GLN A 123 -14.34 -6.10 -8.10
N VAL A 124 -13.09 -6.45 -8.44
CA VAL A 124 -11.90 -5.69 -8.01
C VAL A 124 -12.00 -4.22 -8.46
N GLU A 125 -12.37 -3.97 -9.71
CA GLU A 125 -12.49 -2.60 -10.21
C GLU A 125 -13.58 -1.79 -9.53
N ASN A 126 -14.77 -2.38 -9.34
CA ASN A 126 -15.91 -1.67 -8.78
C ASN A 126 -15.68 -1.34 -7.30
N VAL A 127 -15.11 -2.26 -6.52
CA VAL A 127 -14.74 -2.00 -5.13
C VAL A 127 -13.63 -0.93 -5.05
N GLU A 128 -12.59 -0.96 -5.90
CA GLU A 128 -11.55 0.09 -5.89
C GLU A 128 -12.16 1.48 -6.11
N ARG A 129 -13.06 1.60 -7.10
CA ARG A 129 -13.76 2.87 -7.37
C ARG A 129 -14.58 3.31 -6.16
N TYR A 130 -15.31 2.40 -5.53
CA TYR A 130 -16.06 2.66 -4.32
C TYR A 130 -15.16 3.18 -3.18
N LEU A 131 -14.07 2.46 -2.88
CA LEU A 131 -13.14 2.83 -1.82
C LEU A 131 -12.47 4.19 -2.07
N ILE A 132 -12.12 4.51 -3.33
CA ILE A 132 -11.57 5.84 -3.68
C ILE A 132 -12.61 6.94 -3.43
N GLN A 133 -13.90 6.70 -3.73
CA GLN A 133 -14.94 7.69 -3.45
C GLN A 133 -15.19 7.87 -1.96
N TRP A 134 -15.18 6.77 -1.21
CA TRP A 134 -15.47 6.76 0.21
C TRP A 134 -14.32 7.37 1.03
N PHE A 135 -13.12 6.84 0.88
CA PHE A 135 -11.95 7.26 1.64
C PHE A 135 -11.30 8.56 1.14
N LYS A 136 -11.64 9.00 -0.07
CA LYS A 136 -11.12 10.23 -0.69
C LYS A 136 -9.59 10.38 -0.57
N PRO A 137 -8.81 9.35 -0.96
CA PRO A 137 -7.37 9.37 -0.78
C PRO A 137 -6.69 10.48 -1.59
N THR A 138 -5.66 11.10 -1.01
CA THR A 138 -5.05 12.33 -1.56
C THR A 138 -4.37 12.13 -2.91
N ASN A 139 -3.79 10.95 -3.16
CA ASN A 139 -3.03 10.67 -4.39
C ASN A 139 -3.78 9.81 -5.42
N ASN A 140 -5.07 9.55 -5.25
CA ASN A 140 -5.89 8.99 -6.34
C ASN A 140 -6.58 10.10 -7.11
N LYS A 141 -6.65 9.93 -8.44
CA LYS A 141 -7.60 10.68 -9.25
C LYS A 141 -9.02 10.26 -8.85
N ARG A 142 -9.92 11.23 -8.71
CA ARG A 142 -11.34 10.98 -8.46
C ARG A 142 -11.90 10.02 -9.52
N ARG A 143 -12.76 9.10 -9.09
CA ARG A 143 -13.40 8.10 -9.95
C ARG A 143 -14.89 8.37 -10.08
N ALA A 144 -15.47 7.93 -11.19
CA ALA A 144 -16.92 7.87 -11.37
C ALA A 144 -17.56 6.91 -10.35
N LYS A 145 -18.86 7.08 -10.11
CA LYS A 145 -19.62 6.24 -9.17
C LYS A 145 -19.48 4.76 -9.57
N PRO A 146 -19.21 3.85 -8.61
CA PRO A 146 -19.25 2.43 -8.89
C PRO A 146 -20.65 2.04 -9.40
N LYS A 147 -20.68 1.06 -10.29
CA LYS A 147 -21.92 0.52 -10.87
C LYS A 147 -22.19 -0.86 -10.25
N GLY A 148 -23.46 -1.27 -10.22
CA GLY A 148 -23.87 -2.60 -9.78
C GLY A 148 -24.10 -2.71 -8.26
N ASP A 149 -24.18 -3.95 -7.80
CA ASP A 149 -24.34 -4.31 -6.39
C ASP A 149 -23.09 -3.90 -5.58
N LEU A 150 -23.33 -3.18 -4.48
CA LEU A 150 -22.29 -2.62 -3.60
C LEU A 150 -22.04 -3.47 -2.35
N LYS A 151 -22.74 -4.58 -2.16
CA LYS A 151 -22.59 -5.43 -0.96
C LYS A 151 -21.14 -5.82 -0.68
N LEU A 152 -20.42 -6.26 -1.71
CA LEU A 152 -19.00 -6.60 -1.61
C LEU A 152 -18.14 -5.36 -1.26
N ALA A 153 -18.47 -4.20 -1.82
CA ALA A 153 -17.72 -2.98 -1.57
C ALA A 153 -17.90 -2.48 -0.13
N GLU A 154 -19.11 -2.59 0.42
CA GLU A 154 -19.41 -2.31 1.82
C GLU A 154 -18.70 -3.29 2.77
N GLU A 155 -18.70 -4.58 2.44
CA GLU A 155 -17.96 -5.60 3.19
C GLU A 155 -16.46 -5.26 3.26
N VAL A 156 -15.85 -4.98 2.10
CA VAL A 156 -14.42 -4.63 2.03
C VAL A 156 -14.12 -3.31 2.75
N LYS A 157 -15.00 -2.30 2.64
CA LYS A 157 -14.88 -1.05 3.40
C LYS A 157 -14.86 -1.32 4.91
N ASN A 158 -15.78 -2.15 5.40
CA ASN A 158 -15.89 -2.44 6.83
C ASN A 158 -14.66 -3.20 7.34
N ILE A 159 -14.06 -4.08 6.52
CA ILE A 159 -12.77 -4.72 6.83
C ILE A 159 -11.67 -3.66 6.99
N PHE A 160 -11.55 -2.72 6.04
CA PHE A 160 -10.57 -1.63 6.17
C PHE A 160 -10.79 -0.76 7.40
N GLU A 161 -12.03 -0.38 7.71
CA GLU A 161 -12.36 0.43 8.89
C GLU A 161 -12.07 -0.30 10.22
N THR A 162 -12.30 -1.61 10.24
CA THR A 162 -11.89 -2.46 11.37
C THR A 162 -10.36 -2.42 11.54
N LEU A 163 -9.61 -2.61 10.46
CA LEU A 163 -8.14 -2.57 10.50
C LEU A 163 -7.59 -1.18 10.82
N PHE A 164 -8.27 -0.09 10.42
CA PHE A 164 -7.93 1.26 10.87
C PHE A 164 -8.03 1.40 12.38
N THR A 165 -8.94 0.67 13.02
CA THR A 165 -9.07 0.65 14.48
C THR A 165 -7.98 -0.22 15.12
N SER A 166 -7.56 -1.30 14.47
CA SER A 166 -6.41 -2.11 14.93
C SER A 166 -5.07 -1.40 14.78
N VAL A 167 -4.93 -0.49 13.81
CA VAL A 167 -3.78 0.41 13.73
C VAL A 167 -3.82 1.44 14.87
N ARG A 168 -5.02 1.71 15.46
CA ARG A 168 -5.16 2.65 16.58
C ARG A 168 -4.71 2.07 17.94
N SER A 169 -4.85 0.76 18.12
CA SER A 169 -4.63 0.04 19.39
C SER A 169 -3.17 -0.36 19.58
#